data_AF-A0A6L5XYV6-F1
#
_entry.id   AF-A0A6L5XYV6-F1
#
_cell.length_a   1.000
_cell.length_b   1.000
_cell.length_c   1.000
_cell.angle_alpha   90.00
_cell.angle_beta   90.00
_cell.angle_gamma   90.00
#
_symmetry.space_group_name_H-M   'P 1'
#
loop_
_entity.id
_entity.type
_entity.pdbx_description
1 polymer ?
#
loop_
_entity_poly.entity_id
_entity_poly.type
_entity_poly.pdbx_seq_one_letter_code
_entity_poly.pdbx_strand_id
1 'polypeptide(L)'
;MKKLICAKDVEHLIEEGKKEIIVEAGAIITPSAKDMAASNRMEFVTKDTKVIEEKEKSISADMIYQVLKTLSEQGMLKGIFDTISTPYEVEKDESGLKLIRGESVKYDYFDTGDSGVKAYFQELVSKEDSKMSAGFLMIEESSFDWELTYEEIDYVIEGTLCITINGKKYTAHKGDVLFVPAGSKVVWESPDKAKIFYATYPANWADLIA
;
A
#
# COMPACT_ATOMS: atom_id res chain seq x y z
N MET A 1 -38.77 -6.56 -19.37
CA MET A 1 -39.96 -7.04 -20.13
C MET A 1 -39.53 -7.26 -21.57
N LYS A 2 -39.92 -8.36 -22.23
CA LYS A 2 -39.53 -8.61 -23.63
C LYS A 2 -40.30 -7.66 -24.56
N LYS A 3 -39.62 -7.03 -25.51
CA LYS A 3 -40.22 -6.11 -26.48
C LYS A 3 -41.10 -6.90 -27.46
N LEU A 4 -42.35 -6.48 -27.65
CA LEU A 4 -43.30 -7.09 -28.58
C LEU A 4 -43.30 -6.28 -29.88
N ILE A 5 -43.26 -6.96 -31.03
CA ILE A 5 -43.40 -6.35 -32.35
C ILE A 5 -44.67 -6.88 -33.00
N CYS A 6 -45.61 -5.96 -33.25
CA CYS A 6 -46.91 -6.25 -33.84
C CYS A 6 -47.03 -5.71 -35.27
N ALA A 7 -48.08 -6.10 -35.99
CA ALA A 7 -48.28 -5.72 -37.38
C ALA A 7 -48.34 -4.19 -37.60
N LYS A 8 -48.86 -3.43 -36.62
CA LYS A 8 -48.90 -1.97 -36.68
C LYS A 8 -47.50 -1.34 -36.63
N ASP A 9 -46.58 -1.93 -35.89
CA ASP A 9 -45.18 -1.45 -35.83
C ASP A 9 -44.49 -1.64 -37.19
N VAL A 10 -44.83 -2.72 -37.90
CA VAL A 10 -44.31 -2.99 -39.25
C VAL A 10 -44.91 -2.04 -40.28
N GLU A 11 -46.22 -1.77 -40.19
CA GLU A 11 -46.93 -0.83 -41.06
C GLU A 11 -46.34 0.58 -40.99
N HIS A 12 -46.10 1.09 -39.77
CA HIS A 12 -45.48 2.40 -39.56
C HIS A 12 -44.06 2.48 -40.16
N LEU A 13 -43.28 1.38 -40.08
CA LEU A 13 -41.93 1.33 -40.66
C LEU A 13 -41.95 1.29 -42.21
N ILE A 14 -42.99 0.70 -42.80
CA ILE A 14 -43.22 0.72 -44.26
C ILE A 14 -43.58 2.13 -44.71
N GLU A 15 -44.43 2.84 -43.98
CA GLU A 15 -44.79 4.24 -44.26
C GLU A 15 -43.56 5.17 -44.19
N GLU A 16 -42.62 4.89 -43.30
CA GLU A 16 -41.33 5.58 -43.21
C GLU A 16 -40.32 5.18 -44.31
N GLY A 17 -40.67 4.26 -45.22
CA GLY A 17 -39.83 3.83 -46.34
C GLY A 17 -38.64 2.95 -45.94
N LYS A 18 -38.63 2.42 -44.71
CA LYS A 18 -37.59 1.48 -44.26
C LYS A 18 -37.85 0.10 -44.85
N LYS A 19 -36.78 -0.67 -45.08
CA LYS A 19 -36.83 -2.06 -45.58
C LYS A 19 -36.34 -3.09 -44.56
N GLU A 20 -35.84 -2.63 -43.42
CA GLU A 20 -35.25 -3.46 -42.37
C GLU A 20 -35.88 -3.11 -41.03
N ILE A 21 -36.21 -4.14 -40.26
CA ILE A 21 -36.79 -4.02 -38.92
C ILE A 21 -35.73 -4.48 -37.93
N ILE A 22 -35.16 -3.52 -37.20
CA ILE A 22 -34.12 -3.82 -36.22
C ILE A 22 -34.76 -4.36 -34.94
N VAL A 23 -34.46 -5.61 -34.60
CA VAL A 23 -35.02 -6.30 -33.43
C VAL A 23 -33.94 -6.59 -32.38
N GLU A 24 -34.29 -6.43 -31.11
CA GLU A 24 -33.43 -6.80 -29.99
C GLU A 24 -33.46 -8.33 -29.79
N ALA A 25 -32.35 -8.91 -29.33
CA ALA A 25 -32.26 -10.33 -29.04
C ALA A 25 -33.30 -10.72 -27.98
N GLY A 26 -34.24 -11.61 -28.34
CA GLY A 26 -35.33 -12.06 -27.46
C GLY A 26 -36.64 -11.27 -27.58
N ALA A 27 -36.78 -10.37 -28.57
CA ALA A 27 -38.04 -9.75 -28.92
C ALA A 27 -39.08 -10.79 -29.40
N ILE A 28 -40.34 -10.59 -29.03
CA ILE A 28 -41.45 -11.45 -29.46
C ILE A 28 -42.08 -10.82 -30.70
N ILE A 29 -41.96 -11.49 -31.83
CA ILE A 29 -42.54 -11.05 -33.10
C ILE A 29 -43.84 -11.82 -33.32
N THR A 30 -44.96 -11.11 -33.41
CA THR A 30 -46.27 -11.74 -33.68
C THR A 30 -46.33 -12.35 -35.09
N PRO A 31 -47.09 -13.43 -35.31
CA PRO A 31 -47.23 -14.04 -36.65
C PRO A 31 -47.68 -13.02 -37.71
N SER A 32 -48.66 -12.19 -37.38
CA SER A 32 -49.16 -11.15 -38.29
C SER A 32 -48.10 -10.10 -38.65
N ALA A 33 -47.16 -9.78 -37.76
CA ALA A 33 -46.03 -8.90 -38.07
C ALA A 33 -45.04 -9.57 -39.05
N LYS A 34 -44.81 -10.89 -38.94
CA LYS A 34 -43.98 -11.63 -39.89
C LYS A 34 -44.61 -11.68 -41.28
N ASP A 35 -45.91 -11.94 -41.35
CA ASP A 35 -46.65 -12.00 -42.61
C ASP A 35 -46.63 -10.63 -43.32
N MET A 36 -46.86 -9.55 -42.56
CA MET A 36 -46.80 -8.17 -43.06
C MET A 36 -45.42 -7.81 -43.61
N ALA A 37 -44.36 -8.19 -42.88
CA ALA A 37 -42.98 -7.97 -43.31
C ALA A 37 -42.67 -8.74 -44.59
N ALA A 38 -43.08 -10.01 -44.69
CA ALA A 38 -42.85 -10.85 -45.87
C ALA A 38 -43.58 -10.31 -47.12
N SER A 39 -44.84 -9.90 -46.99
CA SER A 39 -45.60 -9.31 -48.11
C SER A 39 -44.98 -8.02 -48.64
N ASN A 40 -44.26 -7.28 -47.80
CA ASN A 40 -43.62 -6.02 -48.15
C ASN A 40 -42.10 -6.13 -48.36
N ARG A 41 -41.56 -7.36 -48.43
CA ARG A 41 -40.12 -7.66 -48.59
C ARG A 41 -39.22 -6.98 -47.56
N MET A 42 -39.68 -6.92 -46.31
CA MET A 42 -38.95 -6.40 -45.17
C MET A 42 -38.19 -7.53 -44.47
N GLU A 43 -36.97 -7.26 -44.01
CA GLU A 43 -36.16 -8.23 -43.26
C GLU A 43 -36.02 -7.84 -41.78
N PHE A 44 -36.10 -8.81 -40.88
CA PHE A 44 -35.82 -8.59 -39.46
C PHE A 44 -34.32 -8.77 -39.21
N VAL A 45 -33.65 -7.70 -38.79
CA VAL A 45 -32.22 -7.69 -38.50
C VAL A 45 -32.05 -7.65 -36.99
N THR A 46 -31.47 -8.70 -36.42
CA THR A 46 -31.13 -8.71 -34.99
C THR A 46 -29.98 -7.76 -34.75
N LYS A 47 -30.16 -6.79 -33.85
CA LYS A 47 -29.06 -5.93 -33.40
C LYS A 47 -28.14 -6.77 -32.50
N ASP A 48 -27.16 -7.45 -33.10
CA ASP A 48 -25.97 -7.82 -32.35
C ASP A 48 -25.28 -6.51 -31.99
N THR A 49 -25.41 -6.10 -30.73
CA THR A 49 -24.56 -5.07 -30.15
C THR A 49 -23.11 -5.54 -30.32
N LYS A 50 -22.45 -5.11 -31.40
CA LYS A 50 -21.01 -4.93 -31.35
C LYS A 50 -20.78 -3.95 -30.22
N VAL A 51 -20.36 -4.49 -29.08
CA VAL A 51 -19.72 -3.73 -28.02
C VAL A 51 -18.62 -2.95 -28.72
N ILE A 52 -18.82 -1.65 -28.87
CA ILE A 52 -17.69 -0.74 -29.02
C ILE A 52 -17.04 -0.84 -27.66
N GLU A 53 -15.97 -1.64 -27.56
CA GLU A 53 -15.06 -1.52 -26.45
C GLU A 53 -14.51 -0.10 -26.53
N GLU A 54 -15.13 0.82 -25.79
CA GLU A 54 -14.35 1.88 -25.18
C GLU A 54 -13.26 1.16 -24.40
N LYS A 55 -12.06 1.07 -24.99
CA LYS A 55 -10.87 0.77 -24.22
C LYS A 55 -10.80 1.84 -23.16
N GLU A 56 -11.34 1.55 -21.99
CA GLU A 56 -10.82 2.12 -20.76
C GLU A 56 -9.31 1.98 -20.88
N LYS A 57 -8.61 3.13 -20.93
CA LYS A 57 -7.17 3.13 -20.74
C LYS A 57 -6.94 2.68 -19.31
N SER A 58 -7.01 1.37 -19.09
CA SER A 58 -6.58 0.78 -17.85
C SER A 58 -5.09 1.03 -17.78
N ILE A 59 -4.70 1.76 -16.75
CA ILE A 59 -3.29 1.99 -16.47
C ILE A 59 -2.73 0.62 -16.07
N SER A 60 -1.96 -0.01 -16.95
CA SER A 60 -1.34 -1.30 -16.64
C SER A 60 -0.22 -1.11 -15.63
N ALA A 61 0.02 -2.13 -14.79
CA ALA A 61 1.13 -2.13 -13.84
C ALA A 61 2.48 -1.89 -14.55
N ASP A 62 2.64 -2.43 -15.76
CA ASP A 62 3.82 -2.18 -16.60
C ASP A 62 3.97 -0.71 -16.99
N MET A 63 2.87 -0.04 -17.36
CA MET A 63 2.91 1.40 -17.65
C MET A 63 3.28 2.22 -16.41
N ILE A 64 2.74 1.86 -15.24
CA ILE A 64 3.10 2.52 -13.96
C ILE A 64 4.60 2.32 -13.71
N TYR A 65 5.10 1.10 -13.84
CA TYR A 65 6.51 0.79 -13.61
C TYR A 65 7.42 1.55 -14.58
N GLN A 66 7.10 1.60 -15.87
CA GLN A 66 7.90 2.33 -16.86
C GLN A 66 7.90 3.84 -16.60
N VAL A 67 6.77 4.41 -16.19
CA VAL A 67 6.67 5.82 -15.79
C VAL A 67 7.55 6.07 -14.56
N LEU A 68 7.41 5.28 -13.49
CA LEU A 68 8.21 5.41 -12.27
C LEU A 68 9.71 5.26 -12.57
N LYS A 69 10.10 4.25 -13.35
CA LYS A 69 11.49 4.02 -13.75
C LYS A 69 12.06 5.21 -14.51
N THR A 70 11.31 5.75 -15.46
CA THR A 70 11.74 6.90 -16.27
C THR A 70 11.90 8.16 -15.41
N LEU A 71 10.94 8.42 -14.51
CA LEU A 71 11.02 9.53 -13.57
C LEU A 71 12.22 9.38 -12.60
N SER A 72 12.55 8.16 -12.21
CA SER A 72 13.71 7.84 -11.37
C SER A 72 15.03 8.11 -12.09
N GLU A 73 15.18 7.61 -13.31
CA GLU A 73 16.37 7.81 -14.15
C GLU A 73 16.60 9.30 -14.47
N GLN A 74 15.51 10.07 -14.58
CA GLN A 74 15.56 11.51 -14.82
C GLN A 74 15.75 12.34 -13.53
N GLY A 75 15.87 11.70 -12.37
CA GLY A 75 16.06 12.38 -11.08
C GLY A 75 14.85 13.20 -10.60
N MET A 76 13.72 13.11 -11.30
CA MET A 76 12.50 13.87 -11.00
C MET A 76 11.71 13.31 -9.82
N LEU A 77 11.94 12.04 -9.45
CA LEU A 77 11.35 11.47 -8.25
C LEU A 77 11.91 12.07 -6.95
N LYS A 78 13.16 12.56 -6.96
CA LYS A 78 13.84 13.02 -5.73
C LYS A 78 13.07 14.13 -5.01
N GLY A 79 12.66 15.17 -5.75
CA GLY A 79 11.86 16.26 -5.20
C GLY A 79 10.42 15.87 -4.84
N ILE A 80 9.87 14.83 -5.47
CA ILE A 80 8.54 14.29 -5.14
C ILE A 80 8.60 13.49 -3.83
N PHE A 81 9.63 12.66 -3.63
CA PHE A 81 9.85 11.95 -2.35
C PHE A 81 10.16 12.90 -1.20
N ASP A 82 10.95 13.95 -1.44
CA ASP A 82 11.24 14.98 -0.43
C ASP A 82 9.96 15.71 0.01
N THR A 83 8.95 15.81 -0.88
CA THR A 83 7.65 16.46 -0.61
C THR A 83 6.61 15.51 -0.02
N ILE A 84 6.78 14.18 -0.14
CA ILE A 84 5.81 13.14 0.27
C ILE A 84 6.00 12.68 1.73
N SER A 85 6.43 13.59 2.61
CA SER A 85 6.60 13.41 4.06
C SER A 85 7.96 12.85 4.44
N THR A 86 8.87 13.74 4.83
CA THR A 86 9.88 13.37 5.82
C THR A 86 9.16 12.78 7.04
N PRO A 87 9.65 11.68 7.64
CA PRO A 87 8.97 11.05 8.76
C PRO A 87 9.05 11.86 10.05
N TYR A 88 9.76 13.00 10.04
CA TYR A 88 9.90 13.91 11.17
C TYR A 88 10.33 15.30 10.68
N GLU A 89 10.07 16.31 11.50
CA GLU A 89 10.65 17.65 11.40
C GLU A 89 12.12 17.61 11.84
N VAL A 90 12.99 18.19 11.03
CA VAL A 90 14.44 18.21 11.24
C VAL A 90 15.02 19.57 10.89
N GLU A 91 15.92 20.05 11.75
CA GLU A 91 16.78 21.20 11.50
C GLU A 91 18.22 20.71 11.37
N LYS A 92 18.94 21.22 10.38
CA LYS A 92 20.34 20.87 10.12
C LYS A 92 21.19 22.13 10.02
N ASP A 93 22.39 22.06 10.56
CA ASP A 93 23.44 23.07 10.38
C ASP A 93 24.52 22.54 9.43
N GLU A 94 25.25 23.45 8.79
CA GLU A 94 26.37 23.10 7.89
C GLU A 94 27.51 22.35 8.61
N SER A 95 27.63 22.49 9.94
CA SER A 95 28.59 21.72 10.75
C SER A 95 28.26 20.23 10.87
N GLY A 96 27.06 19.81 10.47
CA GLY A 96 26.56 18.44 10.66
C GLY A 96 25.71 18.26 11.92
N LEU A 97 25.45 19.32 12.71
CA LEU A 97 24.45 19.26 13.77
C LEU A 97 23.07 18.96 13.17
N LYS A 98 22.38 17.96 13.74
CA LYS A 98 21.04 17.53 13.35
C LYS A 98 20.12 17.57 14.58
N LEU A 99 19.11 18.42 14.55
CA LEU A 99 18.07 18.49 15.57
C LEU A 99 16.78 17.89 15.02
N ILE A 100 16.24 16.90 15.73
CA ILE A 100 15.01 16.20 15.34
C ILE A 100 13.93 16.49 16.37
N ARG A 101 12.76 16.94 15.92
CA ARG A 101 11.63 17.19 16.82
C ARG A 101 10.94 15.87 17.11
N GLY A 102 11.27 15.25 18.24
CA GLY A 102 10.80 13.90 18.59
C GLY A 102 9.28 13.70 18.61
N GLU A 103 8.49 14.76 18.83
CA GLU A 103 7.03 14.73 18.78
C GLU A 103 6.46 14.63 17.35
N SER A 104 7.23 15.06 16.35
CA SER A 104 6.83 15.00 14.93
C SER A 104 7.09 13.64 14.28
N VAL A 105 7.77 12.72 14.99
CA VAL A 105 8.20 11.43 14.47
C VAL A 105 6.98 10.56 14.16
N LYS A 106 6.87 10.22 12.88
CA LYS A 106 6.03 9.17 12.33
C LYS A 106 6.85 7.88 12.29
N TYR A 107 6.17 6.76 12.42
CA TYR A 107 6.80 5.45 12.52
C TYR A 107 6.38 4.58 11.35
N ASP A 108 7.31 3.74 10.91
CA ASP A 108 7.04 2.66 9.98
C ASP A 108 6.88 1.34 10.76
N TYR A 109 6.32 0.33 10.11
CA TYR A 109 6.23 -1.01 10.68
C TYR A 109 7.62 -1.61 10.82
N PHE A 110 7.89 -2.22 11.97
CA PHE A 110 9.09 -3.01 12.19
C PHE A 110 8.81 -4.45 11.73
N ASP A 111 9.47 -4.85 10.64
CA ASP A 111 9.27 -6.19 10.07
C ASP A 111 9.93 -7.27 10.95
N THR A 112 9.09 -7.99 11.68
CA THR A 112 9.49 -9.12 12.53
C THR A 112 9.28 -10.46 11.85
N GLY A 113 8.78 -10.48 10.61
CA GLY A 113 8.30 -11.68 9.92
C GLY A 113 6.92 -12.17 10.36
N ASP A 114 6.30 -11.55 11.39
CA ASP A 114 4.94 -11.84 11.84
C ASP A 114 4.03 -10.60 11.74
N SER A 115 3.02 -10.68 10.87
CA SER A 115 2.02 -9.62 10.66
C SER A 115 1.12 -9.33 11.89
N GLY A 116 1.10 -10.22 12.88
CA GLY A 116 0.36 -10.02 14.14
C GLY A 116 1.09 -9.15 15.15
N VAL A 117 2.40 -8.93 14.95
CA VAL A 117 3.23 -8.13 15.86
C VAL A 117 3.03 -6.65 15.58
N LYS A 118 2.69 -5.90 16.63
CA LYS A 118 2.59 -4.44 16.58
C LYS A 118 3.88 -3.83 17.09
N ALA A 119 4.89 -3.85 16.23
CA ALA A 119 6.16 -3.17 16.45
C ALA A 119 6.36 -2.11 15.36
N TYR A 120 6.88 -0.96 15.75
CA TYR A 120 7.07 0.19 14.88
C TYR A 120 8.40 0.84 15.16
N PHE A 121 9.07 1.35 14.13
CA PHE A 121 10.35 2.01 14.30
C PHE A 121 10.51 3.21 13.39
N GLN A 122 11.46 4.07 13.73
CA GLN A 122 11.95 5.11 12.84
C GLN A 122 13.41 5.39 13.14
N GLU A 123 14.28 5.18 12.14
CA GLU A 123 15.67 5.62 12.22
C GLU A 123 15.74 7.15 12.15
N LEU A 124 16.46 7.74 13.10
CA LEU A 124 16.58 9.19 13.28
C LEU A 124 18.00 9.68 12.97
N VAL A 125 19.02 8.90 13.33
CA VAL A 125 20.43 9.12 13.00
C VAL A 125 20.89 7.87 12.25
N SER A 126 21.36 8.05 11.01
CA SER A 126 21.79 6.93 10.17
C SER A 126 23.31 6.92 9.98
N LYS A 127 23.81 5.93 9.21
CA LYS A 127 25.22 5.83 8.83
C LYS A 127 25.75 7.04 8.04
N GLU A 128 24.85 7.84 7.46
CA GLU A 128 25.17 9.07 6.75
C GLU A 128 25.44 10.24 7.72
N ASP A 129 24.93 10.15 8.95
CA ASP A 129 25.08 11.14 9.99
C ASP A 129 26.17 10.75 11.00
N SER A 130 26.35 9.46 11.32
CA SER A 130 27.19 8.99 12.42
C SER A 130 27.73 7.56 12.23
N LYS A 131 28.75 7.19 13.01
CA LYS A 131 29.22 5.79 13.13
C LYS A 131 28.26 4.90 13.93
N MET A 132 27.32 5.52 14.63
CA MET A 132 26.21 4.86 15.34
C MET A 132 24.90 5.16 14.62
N SER A 133 23.96 4.22 14.66
CA SER A 133 22.57 4.51 14.28
C SER A 133 21.77 4.73 15.55
N ALA A 134 20.74 5.56 15.47
CA ALA A 134 19.84 5.78 16.59
C ALA A 134 18.44 6.08 16.10
N GLY A 135 17.45 5.74 16.90
CA GLY A 135 16.07 5.98 16.54
C GLY A 135 15.10 5.68 17.66
N PHE A 136 13.83 5.59 17.30
CA PHE A 136 12.79 5.15 18.21
C PHE A 136 12.23 3.79 17.79
N LEU A 137 11.98 2.93 18.78
CA LEU A 137 11.23 1.69 18.63
C LEU A 137 10.01 1.75 19.56
N MET A 138 8.87 1.27 19.06
CA MET A 138 7.64 1.10 19.82
C MET A 138 7.13 -0.32 19.70
N ILE A 139 6.64 -0.86 20.81
CA ILE A 139 6.01 -2.18 20.88
C ILE A 139 4.67 -2.02 21.59
N GLU A 140 3.58 -2.50 20.99
CA GLU A 140 2.22 -2.40 21.55
C GLU A 140 1.60 -3.78 21.75
N GLU A 141 1.44 -4.20 23.01
CA GLU A 141 0.83 -5.47 23.44
C GLU A 141 1.32 -6.66 22.60
N SER A 142 2.64 -6.75 22.40
CA SER A 142 3.26 -7.66 21.45
C SER A 142 4.59 -8.20 21.96
N SER A 143 5.04 -9.30 21.36
CA SER A 143 6.31 -9.95 21.63
C SER A 143 6.90 -10.48 20.32
N PHE A 144 8.22 -10.43 20.16
CA PHE A 144 8.91 -11.02 19.02
C PHE A 144 10.35 -11.42 19.36
N ASP A 145 10.85 -12.45 18.68
CA ASP A 145 12.25 -12.86 18.76
C ASP A 145 13.12 -11.93 17.90
N TRP A 146 14.33 -11.63 18.39
CA TRP A 146 15.30 -10.84 17.66
C TRP A 146 16.73 -11.29 17.95
N GLU A 147 17.57 -11.32 16.91
CA GLU A 147 19.00 -11.61 17.02
C GLU A 147 19.80 -10.35 16.67
N LEU A 148 20.46 -9.78 17.67
CA LEU A 148 21.25 -8.58 17.50
C LEU A 148 22.67 -8.96 17.08
N THR A 149 23.04 -8.68 15.85
CA THR A 149 24.43 -8.86 15.35
C THR A 149 25.34 -7.66 15.70
N TYR A 150 24.81 -6.73 16.50
CA TYR A 150 25.39 -5.42 16.84
C TYR A 150 25.11 -5.11 18.33
N GLU A 151 25.83 -4.13 18.87
CA GLU A 151 25.54 -3.62 20.21
C GLU A 151 24.37 -2.64 20.17
N GLU A 152 23.52 -2.66 21.20
CA GLU A 152 22.37 -1.76 21.34
C GLU A 152 22.30 -1.22 22.77
N ILE A 153 22.03 0.08 22.89
CA ILE A 153 21.71 0.76 24.15
C ILE A 153 20.32 1.36 24.02
N ASP A 154 19.46 1.06 24.98
CA ASP A 154 18.08 1.54 25.01
C ASP A 154 17.83 2.45 26.19
N TYR A 155 17.06 3.51 25.97
CA TYR A 155 16.47 4.34 27.02
C TYR A 155 14.95 4.28 26.92
N VAL A 156 14.28 3.85 27.99
CA VAL A 156 12.83 3.74 28.00
C VAL A 156 12.19 5.12 28.19
N ILE A 157 11.49 5.59 27.16
CA ILE A 157 10.80 6.89 27.15
C ILE A 157 9.41 6.78 27.80
N GLU A 158 8.71 5.68 27.51
CA GLU A 158 7.33 5.45 27.93
C GLU A 158 7.04 3.96 28.15
N GLY A 159 6.21 3.67 29.14
CA GLY A 159 5.60 2.36 29.36
C GLY A 159 6.56 1.29 29.88
N THR A 160 6.37 0.03 29.44
CA THR A 160 7.06 -1.14 30.02
C THR A 160 7.73 -1.99 28.94
N LEU A 161 9.06 -1.96 28.89
CA LEU A 161 9.85 -2.85 28.04
C LEU A 161 10.26 -4.10 28.81
N CYS A 162 10.04 -5.25 28.22
CA CYS A 162 10.57 -6.52 28.71
C CYS A 162 11.54 -7.12 27.69
N ILE A 163 12.67 -7.61 28.20
CA ILE A 163 13.64 -8.37 27.41
C ILE A 163 13.89 -9.71 28.08
N THR A 164 13.73 -10.80 27.32
CA THR A 164 14.13 -12.14 27.77
C THR A 164 15.41 -12.54 27.07
N ILE A 165 16.45 -12.83 27.83
CA ILE A 165 17.76 -13.30 27.33
C ILE A 165 18.21 -14.49 28.16
N ASN A 166 18.67 -15.56 27.50
CA ASN A 166 19.10 -16.80 28.17
C ASN A 166 18.04 -17.38 29.13
N GLY A 167 16.76 -17.28 28.76
CA GLY A 167 15.62 -17.76 29.56
C GLY A 167 15.28 -16.92 30.79
N LYS A 168 15.95 -15.77 31.01
CA LYS A 168 15.65 -14.85 32.10
C LYS A 168 15.05 -13.55 31.56
N LYS A 169 13.90 -13.16 32.12
CA LYS A 169 13.19 -11.93 31.80
C LYS A 169 13.68 -10.77 32.67
N TYR A 170 13.88 -9.63 32.05
CA TYR A 170 14.17 -8.35 32.67
C TYR A 170 13.08 -7.37 32.26
N THR A 171 12.69 -6.49 33.17
CA THR A 171 11.65 -5.48 32.94
C THR A 171 12.24 -4.12 33.23
N ALA A 172 12.06 -3.20 32.29
CA ALA A 172 12.53 -1.82 32.34
C ALA A 172 11.33 -0.88 32.15
N HIS A 173 11.34 0.22 32.88
CA HIS A 173 10.30 1.23 32.87
C HIS A 173 10.88 2.59 32.46
N LYS A 174 10.01 3.57 32.25
CA LYS A 174 10.40 4.94 31.92
C LYS A 174 11.57 5.45 32.76
N GLY A 175 12.64 5.86 32.09
CA GLY A 175 13.87 6.37 32.70
C GLY A 175 14.99 5.33 32.84
N ASP A 176 14.68 4.05 32.69
CA ASP A 176 15.67 2.97 32.74
C ASP A 176 16.46 2.86 31.43
N VAL A 177 17.66 2.30 31.55
CA VAL A 177 18.59 2.06 30.44
C VAL A 177 18.92 0.58 30.35
N LEU A 178 18.93 0.03 29.13
CA LEU A 178 19.40 -1.32 28.85
C LEU A 178 20.63 -1.26 27.95
N PHE A 179 21.48 -2.27 28.08
CA PHE A 179 22.55 -2.57 27.15
C PHE A 179 22.41 -4.02 26.71
N VAL A 180 22.33 -4.24 25.39
CA VAL A 180 22.26 -5.55 24.78
C VAL A 180 23.53 -5.77 23.95
N PRO A 181 24.36 -6.77 24.32
CA PRO A 181 25.61 -7.01 23.62
C PRO A 181 25.38 -7.68 22.27
N ALA A 182 26.29 -7.46 21.32
CA ALA A 182 26.28 -8.14 20.03
C ALA A 182 26.32 -9.68 20.17
N GLY A 183 25.62 -10.35 19.26
CA GLY A 183 25.42 -11.81 19.27
C GLY A 183 24.31 -12.29 20.22
N SER A 184 23.54 -11.38 20.81
CA SER A 184 22.42 -11.74 21.69
C SER A 184 21.20 -12.18 20.90
N LYS A 185 20.61 -13.31 21.30
CA LYS A 185 19.27 -13.71 20.92
C LYS A 185 18.32 -13.37 22.06
N VAL A 186 17.34 -12.53 21.79
CA VAL A 186 16.44 -11.99 22.81
C VAL A 186 14.99 -12.11 22.35
N VAL A 187 14.08 -12.08 23.33
CA VAL A 187 12.66 -11.83 23.08
C VAL A 187 12.37 -10.43 23.57
N TRP A 188 11.98 -9.54 22.65
CA TRP A 188 11.43 -8.25 22.98
C TRP A 188 9.94 -8.38 23.23
N GLU A 189 9.45 -7.75 24.29
CA GLU A 189 8.04 -7.81 24.68
C GLU A 189 7.63 -6.48 25.32
N SER A 190 6.38 -6.09 25.09
CA SER A 190 5.68 -5.11 25.91
C SER A 190 4.30 -5.64 26.26
N PRO A 191 3.95 -5.83 27.54
CA PRO A 191 2.61 -6.28 27.93
C PRO A 191 1.54 -5.19 27.73
N ASP A 192 1.95 -3.94 27.61
CA ASP A 192 1.11 -2.77 27.38
C ASP A 192 1.64 -1.97 26.18
N LYS A 193 2.47 -0.97 26.41
CA LYS A 193 3.16 -0.21 25.38
C LYS A 193 4.56 0.09 25.87
N ALA A 194 5.53 0.02 24.98
CA ALA A 194 6.88 0.53 25.23
C ALA A 194 7.24 1.50 24.11
N LYS A 195 7.83 2.64 24.47
CA LYS A 195 8.56 3.50 23.52
C LYS A 195 9.97 3.69 24.04
N ILE A 196 10.95 3.38 23.21
CA ILE A 196 12.37 3.50 23.56
C ILE A 196 13.13 4.35 22.55
N PHE A 197 14.18 5.00 23.02
CA PHE A 197 15.28 5.44 22.19
C PHE A 197 16.33 4.34 22.14
N TYR A 198 16.69 3.89 20.95
CA TYR A 198 17.78 2.95 20.74
C TYR A 198 18.98 3.66 20.14
N ALA A 199 20.18 3.17 20.46
CA ALA A 199 21.41 3.54 19.79
C ALA A 199 22.25 2.28 19.53
N THR A 200 22.62 2.05 18.27
CA THR A 200 23.33 0.86 17.84
C THR A 200 24.71 1.17 17.27
N TYR A 201 25.63 0.22 17.42
CA TYR A 201 26.93 0.25 16.76
C TYR A 201 27.25 -1.12 16.15
N PRO A 202 27.69 -1.17 14.87
CA PRO A 202 27.88 -0.04 13.96
C PRO A 202 26.56 0.49 13.35
N ALA A 203 26.60 1.71 12.77
CA ALA A 203 25.41 2.35 12.19
C ALA A 203 24.74 1.58 11.04
N ASN A 204 25.46 0.70 10.37
CA ASN A 204 24.93 -0.11 9.27
C ASN A 204 24.28 -1.41 9.77
N TRP A 205 23.74 -1.43 10.99
CA TRP A 205 23.14 -2.62 11.60
C TRP A 205 22.08 -3.29 10.71
N ALA A 206 21.25 -2.51 10.01
CA ALA A 206 20.24 -3.03 9.10
C ALA A 206 20.86 -3.79 7.92
N ASP A 207 22.05 -3.39 7.47
CA ASP A 207 22.81 -4.08 6.41
C ASP A 207 23.50 -5.37 6.93
N LEU A 208 23.52 -5.60 8.25
CA LEU A 208 24.15 -6.75 8.91
C LEU A 208 23.15 -7.87 9.26
N ILE A 209 21.85 -7.64 9.07
CA ILE A 209 20.82 -8.66 9.22
C ILE A 209 20.74 -9.39 7.88
N ALA A 210 21.22 -10.64 7.84
CA ALA A 210 21.30 -11.48 6.65
C ALA A 210 20.05 -12.34 6.44
#